data_AF-A0A451CI08-F1
#
_entry.id   AF-A0A451CI08-F1
#
_cell.length_a   1.000
_cell.length_b   1.000
_cell.length_c   1.000
_cell.angle_alpha   90.00
_cell.angle_beta   90.00
_cell.angle_gamma   90.00
#
_symmetry.space_group_name_H-M   'P 1'
#
loop_
_entity.id
_entity.type
_entity.pdbx_description
1 polymer ?
#
loop_
_entity_poly.entity_id
_entity_poly.type
_entity_poly.pdbx_seq_one_letter_code
_entity_poly.pdbx_strand_id
1 'polypeptide(L)'
;MLLPKNTTSEYRFETGQKVLGSLLTWVGIIVLIYCILLAVGMIGTGFKWAAGGREGAERLFAFATNPFMGLLIGIMATALVQSSSTITSVIVGLVAGGLPVSAAIPMVMGANIGTTVTNNPGQSGPHP
;
A
#
# COMPACT_ATOMS: atom_id res chain seq x y z
N MET A 1 2.33 3.82 -59.39
CA MET A 1 1.49 2.81 -58.72
C MET A 1 2.38 2.05 -57.76
N LEU A 2 2.51 2.52 -56.50
CA LEU A 2 3.37 1.87 -55.51
C LEU A 2 2.51 0.94 -54.65
N LEU A 3 2.89 -0.34 -54.65
CA LEU A 3 2.21 -1.40 -53.95
C LEU A 3 2.35 -1.18 -52.42
N PRO A 4 1.27 -1.32 -51.63
CA PRO A 4 1.33 -1.12 -50.17
C PRO A 4 2.22 -2.20 -49.52
N LYS A 5 3.24 -1.77 -48.77
CA LYS A 5 4.10 -2.67 -47.99
C LYS A 5 3.31 -3.23 -46.79
N ASN A 6 3.20 -4.55 -46.81
CA ASN A 6 2.72 -5.51 -45.82
C ASN A 6 2.64 -5.05 -44.33
N THR A 7 1.65 -4.24 -44.03
CA THR A 7 1.42 -3.67 -42.69
C THR A 7 0.93 -4.73 -41.68
N THR A 8 0.31 -5.83 -42.12
CA THR A 8 -0.28 -6.86 -41.23
C THR A 8 0.76 -7.73 -40.50
N SER A 9 1.99 -7.84 -41.01
CA SER A 9 3.06 -8.61 -40.36
C SER A 9 3.71 -7.88 -39.19
N GLU A 10 3.78 -6.56 -39.24
CA GLU A 10 4.42 -5.69 -38.24
C GLU A 10 3.54 -5.54 -36.98
N TYR A 11 2.22 -5.38 -37.15
CA TYR A 11 1.25 -5.34 -36.03
C TYR A 11 1.20 -6.64 -35.21
N ARG A 12 1.41 -7.81 -35.84
CA ARG A 12 1.43 -9.11 -35.14
C ARG A 12 2.67 -9.27 -34.27
N PHE A 13 3.81 -8.72 -34.70
CA PHE A 13 5.06 -8.75 -33.92
C PHE A 13 4.98 -7.78 -32.73
N GLU A 14 4.47 -6.57 -32.93
CA GLU A 14 4.34 -5.57 -31.86
C GLU A 14 3.30 -5.98 -30.80
N THR A 15 2.21 -6.63 -31.22
CA THR A 15 1.17 -7.17 -30.32
C THR A 15 1.70 -8.36 -29.51
N GLY A 16 2.45 -9.27 -30.12
CA GLY A 16 3.07 -10.40 -29.43
C GLY A 16 4.04 -9.97 -28.32
N GLN A 17 4.85 -8.94 -28.59
CA GLN A 17 5.81 -8.40 -27.61
C GLN A 17 5.12 -7.65 -26.46
N LYS A 18 4.04 -6.90 -26.75
CA LYS A 18 3.24 -6.20 -25.72
C LYS A 18 2.44 -7.15 -24.82
N VAL A 19 1.90 -8.23 -25.38
CA VAL A 19 1.19 -9.27 -24.60
C VAL A 19 2.15 -10.03 -23.71
N LEU A 20 3.35 -10.38 -24.20
CA LEU A 20 4.38 -11.03 -23.41
C LEU A 20 4.84 -10.15 -22.22
N GLY A 21 5.07 -8.85 -22.46
CA GLY A 21 5.41 -7.89 -21.40
C GLY A 21 4.28 -7.66 -20.39
N SER A 22 3.02 -7.63 -20.85
CA SER A 22 1.86 -7.51 -19.97
C SER A 22 1.73 -8.72 -19.05
N LEU A 23 1.82 -9.95 -19.59
CA LEU A 23 1.72 -11.18 -18.79
C LEU A 23 2.83 -11.26 -17.74
N LEU A 24 4.07 -10.89 -18.08
CA LEU A 24 5.18 -10.85 -17.14
C LEU A 24 4.91 -9.87 -15.98
N THR A 25 4.30 -8.72 -16.28
CA THR A 25 3.93 -7.71 -15.28
C THR A 25 2.84 -8.23 -14.33
N TRP A 26 1.82 -8.90 -14.87
CA TRP A 26 0.75 -9.52 -14.06
C TRP A 26 1.28 -10.60 -13.12
N VAL A 27 2.21 -11.44 -13.60
CA VAL A 27 2.89 -12.42 -12.74
C VAL A 27 3.71 -11.73 -11.65
N GLY A 28 4.44 -10.66 -11.98
CA GLY A 28 5.19 -9.86 -11.01
C GLY A 28 4.31 -9.27 -9.90
N ILE A 29 3.12 -8.77 -10.25
CA ILE A 29 2.14 -8.24 -9.29
C ILE A 29 1.66 -9.35 -8.35
N ILE A 30 1.30 -10.52 -8.88
CA ILE A 30 0.83 -11.66 -8.07
C ILE A 30 1.93 -12.12 -7.10
N VAL A 31 3.18 -12.19 -7.56
CA VAL A 31 4.34 -12.54 -6.72
C VAL A 31 4.56 -11.51 -5.62
N LEU A 32 4.48 -10.21 -5.93
CA LEU A 32 4.59 -9.13 -4.95
C LEU A 32 3.50 -9.20 -3.88
N ILE A 33 2.25 -9.42 -4.28
CA ILE A 33 1.12 -9.59 -3.36
C ILE A 33 1.38 -10.79 -2.44
N TYR A 34 1.78 -11.94 -3.01
CA TYR A 34 2.11 -13.12 -2.22
C TYR A 34 3.23 -12.86 -1.20
N CYS A 35 4.29 -12.15 -1.61
CA CYS A 35 5.41 -11.79 -0.74
C CYS A 35 4.96 -10.90 0.44
N ILE A 36 4.09 -9.92 0.17
CA ILE A 36 3.53 -9.04 1.21
C ILE A 36 2.70 -9.85 2.20
N LEU A 37 1.83 -10.76 1.72
CA LEU A 37 1.01 -11.60 2.61
C LEU A 37 1.88 -12.50 3.50
N LEU A 38 2.96 -13.06 2.94
CA LEU A 38 3.91 -13.89 3.69
C LEU A 38 4.65 -13.07 4.76
N ALA A 39 5.10 -11.86 4.42
CA ALA A 39 5.76 -10.95 5.35
C ALA A 39 4.84 -10.56 6.52
N VAL A 40 3.57 -10.27 6.26
CA VAL A 40 2.58 -9.96 7.32
C VAL A 40 2.42 -11.13 8.29
N GLY A 41 2.37 -12.36 7.78
CA GLY A 41 2.34 -13.58 8.62
C GLY A 41 3.56 -13.71 9.51
N MET A 42 4.76 -13.48 8.95
CA MET A 42 6.02 -13.54 9.69
C MET A 42 6.13 -12.44 10.76
N ILE A 43 5.69 -11.22 10.45
CA ILE A 43 5.66 -10.10 11.41
C ILE A 43 4.75 -10.45 12.59
N GLY A 44 3.58 -11.05 12.35
CA GLY A 44 2.67 -11.48 13.42
C GLY A 44 3.30 -12.50 14.38
N THR A 45 4.08 -13.45 13.84
CA THR A 45 4.80 -14.43 14.66
C THR A 45 6.03 -13.85 15.36
N GLY A 46 6.79 -12.99 14.68
CA GLY A 46 7.99 -12.35 15.23
C GLY A 46 7.67 -11.32 16.31
N PHE A 47 6.59 -10.56 16.14
CA PHE A 47 6.12 -9.60 17.14
C PHE A 47 5.64 -10.29 18.41
N LYS A 48 4.93 -11.42 18.31
CA LYS A 48 4.54 -12.24 19.49
C LYS A 48 5.76 -12.74 20.27
N TRP A 49 6.84 -13.05 19.58
CA TRP A 49 8.08 -13.51 20.20
C TRP A 49 8.89 -12.34 20.80
N ALA A 50 9.01 -11.22 20.09
CA ALA A 50 9.75 -10.04 20.52
C ALA A 50 9.05 -9.24 21.65
N ALA A 51 7.71 -9.25 21.69
CA ALA A 51 6.93 -8.54 22.71
C ALA A 51 6.89 -9.24 24.08
N GLY A 52 7.67 -10.31 24.30
CA GLY A 52 7.72 -10.99 25.60
C GLY A 52 6.50 -11.88 25.88
N GLY A 53 5.85 -12.40 24.83
CA GLY A 53 4.67 -13.26 24.96
C GLY A 53 3.36 -12.49 25.01
N ARG A 54 2.31 -13.14 25.53
CA ARG A 54 0.92 -12.64 25.44
C ARG A 54 0.70 -11.35 26.23
N GLU A 55 1.41 -11.17 27.34
CA GLU A 55 1.24 -10.06 28.29
C GLU A 55 1.88 -8.74 27.80
N GLY A 56 3.09 -8.81 27.22
CA GLY A 56 3.74 -7.64 26.64
C GLY A 56 3.11 -7.23 25.29
N ALA A 57 2.59 -8.21 24.53
CA ALA A 57 1.72 -7.94 23.41
C ALA A 57 0.45 -7.20 23.86
N GLU A 58 -0.25 -7.66 24.91
CA GLU A 58 -1.44 -6.98 25.46
C GLU A 58 -1.16 -5.54 25.91
N ARG A 59 0.01 -5.24 26.50
CA ARG A 59 0.40 -3.86 26.85
C ARG A 59 0.67 -2.98 25.63
N LEU A 60 1.34 -3.52 24.61
CA LEU A 60 1.56 -2.82 23.34
C LEU A 60 0.24 -2.64 22.56
N PHE A 61 -0.65 -3.63 22.60
CA PHE A 61 -2.00 -3.52 22.05
C PHE A 61 -2.82 -2.50 22.82
N ALA A 62 -2.75 -2.42 24.15
CA ALA A 62 -3.41 -1.36 24.92
C ALA A 62 -2.90 0.04 24.53
N PHE A 63 -1.60 0.17 24.23
CA PHE A 63 -1.00 1.40 23.73
C PHE A 63 -1.42 1.72 22.27
N ALA A 64 -1.52 0.71 21.41
CA ALA A 64 -1.95 0.82 20.02
C ALA A 64 -3.48 0.98 19.85
N THR A 65 -4.27 0.53 20.83
CA THR A 65 -5.73 0.71 20.88
C THR A 65 -6.09 2.15 21.27
N ASN A 66 -5.10 2.97 21.65
CA ASN A 66 -5.32 4.38 21.92
C ASN A 66 -5.65 5.11 20.60
N PRO A 67 -6.85 5.69 20.45
CA PRO A 67 -7.28 6.31 19.19
C PRO A 67 -6.33 7.40 18.69
N PHE A 68 -5.65 8.08 19.61
CA PHE A 68 -4.66 9.09 19.28
C PHE A 68 -3.44 8.52 18.55
N MET A 69 -2.95 7.34 18.96
CA MET A 69 -1.84 6.68 18.28
C MET A 69 -2.24 6.07 16.94
N GLY A 70 -3.45 5.52 16.84
CA GLY A 70 -3.99 5.11 15.53
C GLY A 70 -3.99 6.28 14.54
N LEU A 71 -4.44 7.46 14.98
CA LEU A 71 -4.45 8.66 14.15
C LEU A 71 -3.04 9.10 13.73
N LEU A 72 -2.08 9.13 14.65
CA LEU A 72 -0.67 9.46 14.34
C LEU A 72 -0.04 8.49 13.35
N ILE A 73 -0.29 7.19 13.50
CA ILE A 73 0.19 6.16 12.58
C ILE A 73 -0.39 6.39 11.18
N GLY A 74 -1.69 6.70 11.07
CA GLY A 74 -2.33 7.02 9.78
C GLY A 74 -1.74 8.25 9.10
N ILE A 75 -1.47 9.31 9.86
CA ILE A 75 -0.85 10.54 9.36
C ILE A 75 0.57 10.26 8.85
N MET A 76 1.39 9.57 9.64
CA MET A 76 2.78 9.25 9.29
C MET A 76 2.88 8.29 8.11
N ALA A 77 2.07 7.24 8.09
CA ALA A 77 2.03 6.30 6.98
C ALA A 77 1.66 7.01 5.66
N THR A 78 0.70 7.94 5.72
CA THR A 78 0.30 8.72 4.55
C THR A 78 1.32 9.78 4.17
N ALA A 79 2.03 10.36 5.13
CA ALA A 79 3.15 11.26 4.85
C ALA A 79 4.29 10.58 4.09
N LEU A 80 4.57 9.32 4.43
CA LEU A 80 5.60 8.53 3.78
C LEU A 80 5.17 8.02 2.40
N VAL A 81 3.91 7.61 2.26
CA VAL A 81 3.39 6.99 1.01
C VAL A 81 2.73 8.00 0.07
N GLN A 82 2.41 9.21 0.54
CA GLN A 82 1.68 10.31 -0.14
C GLN A 82 0.29 9.96 -0.70
N SER A 83 -0.12 8.70 -0.70
CA SER A 83 -1.38 8.21 -1.25
C SER A 83 -2.28 7.69 -0.13
N SER A 84 -3.32 8.44 0.22
CA SER A 84 -4.31 8.03 1.22
C SER A 84 -5.09 6.78 0.80
N SER A 85 -5.35 6.57 -0.50
CA SER A 85 -6.02 5.36 -1.00
C SER A 85 -5.19 4.10 -0.79
N THR A 86 -3.87 4.20 -0.93
CA THR A 86 -2.93 3.10 -0.67
C THR A 86 -2.86 2.77 0.82
N ILE A 87 -2.83 3.77 1.70
CA ILE A 87 -2.82 3.53 3.15
C ILE A 87 -4.15 2.94 3.63
N THR A 88 -5.27 3.42 3.09
CA THR A 88 -6.59 2.91 3.46
C THR A 88 -6.77 1.45 3.06
N SER A 89 -6.28 1.04 1.89
CA SER A 89 -6.35 -0.38 1.46
C SER A 89 -5.49 -1.29 2.33
N VAL A 90 -4.32 -0.82 2.79
CA VAL A 90 -3.48 -1.53 3.77
C VAL A 90 -4.20 -1.67 5.11
N ILE A 91 -4.83 -0.60 5.62
CA ILE A 91 -5.59 -0.66 6.88
C ILE A 91 -6.75 -1.65 6.78
N VAL A 92 -7.47 -1.69 5.65
CA VAL A 92 -8.54 -2.67 5.41
C VAL A 92 -7.99 -4.10 5.38
N GLY A 93 -6.81 -4.31 4.79
CA GLY A 93 -6.11 -5.60 4.84
C GLY A 93 -5.71 -6.02 6.27
N LEU A 94 -5.29 -5.07 7.10
CA LEU A 94 -4.99 -5.32 8.52
C LEU A 94 -6.24 -5.69 9.32
N VAL A 95 -7.39 -5.06 9.04
CA VAL A 95 -8.69 -5.44 9.64
C VAL A 95 -9.06 -6.87 9.26
N ALA A 96 -8.90 -7.24 8.00
CA ALA A 96 -9.09 -8.63 7.55
C ALA A 96 -8.13 -9.62 8.25
N GLY A 97 -6.94 -9.16 8.65
CA GLY A 97 -5.95 -9.91 9.42
C GLY A 97 -6.20 -9.97 10.93
N GLY A 98 -7.28 -9.38 11.44
CA GLY A 98 -7.68 -9.42 12.84
C GLY A 98 -7.45 -8.14 13.64
N LEU A 99 -7.10 -7.02 12.98
CA LEU A 99 -7.08 -5.72 13.64
C LEU A 99 -8.52 -5.28 13.98
N PRO A 100 -8.82 -4.89 15.24
CA PRO A 100 -10.16 -4.45 15.60
C PRO A 100 -10.54 -3.17 14.87
N VAL A 101 -11.78 -3.10 14.38
CA VAL A 101 -12.31 -1.95 13.63
C VAL A 101 -12.21 -0.65 14.44
N SER A 102 -12.37 -0.73 15.76
CA SER A 102 -12.21 0.41 16.67
C SER A 102 -10.82 1.05 16.63
N ALA A 103 -9.77 0.28 16.33
CA ALA A 103 -8.41 0.79 16.13
C ALA A 103 -8.18 1.27 14.68
N ALA A 104 -8.85 0.66 13.70
CA ALA A 104 -8.75 1.02 12.30
C ALA A 104 -9.38 2.39 11.97
N ILE A 105 -10.49 2.74 12.63
CA ILE A 105 -11.18 4.03 12.44
C ILE A 105 -10.23 5.23 12.60
N PRO A 106 -9.51 5.39 13.74
CA PRO A 106 -8.57 6.49 13.91
C PRO A 106 -7.42 6.45 12.90
N MET A 107 -6.95 5.28 12.48
CA MET A 107 -5.91 5.17 11.43
C MET A 107 -6.39 5.68 10.07
N VAL A 108 -7.62 5.36 9.65
CA VAL A 108 -8.20 5.86 8.39
C VAL A 108 -8.43 7.38 8.46
N MET A 109 -8.90 7.88 9.61
CA MET A 109 -9.02 9.33 9.85
C MET A 109 -7.65 10.02 9.76
N GLY A 110 -6.62 9.43 10.37
CA GLY A 110 -5.25 9.89 10.27
C GLY A 110 -4.72 9.88 8.84
N ALA A 111 -5.06 8.87 8.05
CA ALA A 111 -4.65 8.79 6.65
C ALA A 111 -5.22 9.95 5.81
N ASN A 112 -6.49 10.30 6.02
CA ASN A 112 -7.12 11.43 5.34
C ASN A 112 -6.52 12.78 5.77
N ILE A 113 -6.18 12.94 7.04
CA ILE A 113 -5.49 14.15 7.54
C ILE A 113 -4.05 14.21 7.02
N GLY A 114 -3.37 13.06 6.92
CA GLY A 114 -2.00 12.94 6.42
C GLY A 114 -1.85 13.44 4.99
N THR A 115 -2.83 13.20 4.10
CA THR A 115 -2.81 13.78 2.76
C THR A 115 -2.79 15.31 2.76
N THR A 116 -3.41 15.96 3.73
CA THR A 116 -3.41 17.43 3.85
C THR A 116 -2.04 17.97 4.27
N VAL A 117 -1.34 17.26 5.16
CA VAL A 117 0.03 17.59 5.58
C VAL A 117 1.04 17.31 4.46
N THR A 118 0.78 16.29 3.66
CA THR A 118 1.69 15.80 2.61
C THR A 118 1.52 16.53 1.29
N ASN A 119 0.33 17.08 1.03
CA ASN A 119 0.06 17.94 -0.12
C ASN A 119 0.71 19.32 0.10
N ASN A 120 2.04 19.31 0.09
CA ASN A 120 2.99 20.34 -0.29
C ASN A 120 2.56 21.82 -0.07
N PRO A 121 3.01 22.45 1.04
CA PRO A 121 3.08 23.91 1.13
C PRO A 121 4.11 24.57 0.20
N GLY A 122 4.91 23.80 -0.55
CA GLY A 122 6.12 24.27 -1.25
C GLY A 122 6.00 24.50 -2.77
N GLN A 123 4.80 24.53 -3.37
CA GLN A 123 4.61 24.87 -4.80
C GLN A 123 3.97 26.25 -5.03
N SER A 124 4.11 27.19 -4.09
CA SER A 124 3.96 28.62 -4.41
C SER A 124 5.28 29.17 -4.97
N GLY A 125 5.70 28.68 -6.14
CA GLY A 125 6.64 29.44 -6.96
C GLY A 125 5.88 30.63 -7.59
N PRO A 126 6.45 31.84 -7.67
CA PRO A 126 5.82 32.93 -8.41
C PRO A 126 5.69 32.50 -9.88
N HIS A 127 4.45 32.41 -10.37
CA HIS A 127 4.17 32.19 -11.77
C HIS A 127 4.59 33.44 -12.58
N PRO A 128 5.44 33.29 -13.61
CA PRO A 128 5.83 34.39 -14.50
C PRO A 128 4.70 34.84 -15.43
#